data_AF-A0A8T5NUH1-F1
#
_entry.id   AF-A0A8T5NUH1-F1
#
_cell.length_a   1.000
_cell.length_b   1.000
_cell.length_c   1.000
_cell.angle_alpha   90.00
_cell.angle_beta   90.00
_cell.angle_gamma   90.00
#
_symmetry.space_group_name_H-M   'P 1'
#
loop_
_entity.id
_entity.type
_entity.pdbx_description
1 polymer ?
#
loop_
_entity_poly.entity_id
_entity_poly.type
_entity_poly.pdbx_seq_one_letter_code
_entity_poly.pdbx_strand_id
1 'polypeptide(L)'
;MEYTKREISYLAIVTLVLTFVFAFNDNRDVFVLSYWITNFIKVFVLVGISVFIHDFAHDLAAKRYGFISEYRIWGVKKFGLSGKDKYPKIINFFGKKIKMNAFPIGIIIALFLTLISNGKLFFTAISSYGLMIKKSHRIGRKFIEVTDFEEAKIALAGPMANILLAIILSIFNSSGIFSTLILINSMMPVFDMIPFPGLDGSKVFWGSKPLFIFSFLFILSSAILLKYLSAIPALFLALIFAIMFLIIYLFQSFK
;
A
#
# COMPACT_ATOMS: atom_id res chain seq x y z
N MET A 1 -10.93 5.26 15.68
CA MET A 1 -11.13 4.39 14.51
C MET A 1 -11.77 3.13 15.05
N GLU A 2 -12.99 2.80 14.63
CA GLU A 2 -13.68 1.61 15.13
C GLU A 2 -13.51 0.49 14.12
N TYR A 3 -12.53 -0.38 14.34
CA TYR A 3 -12.33 -1.55 13.48
C TYR A 3 -13.34 -2.64 13.84
N THR A 4 -13.94 -3.23 12.82
CA THR A 4 -14.70 -4.47 12.97
C THR A 4 -13.76 -5.65 13.23
N LYS A 5 -14.27 -6.72 13.86
CA LYS A 5 -13.50 -7.97 14.08
C LYS A 5 -12.92 -8.55 12.78
N ARG A 6 -13.58 -8.30 11.64
CA ARG A 6 -13.11 -8.73 10.32
C ARG A 6 -11.92 -7.92 9.84
N GLU A 7 -11.95 -6.61 10.01
CA GLU A 7 -10.84 -5.73 9.62
C GLU A 7 -9.58 -6.02 10.45
N ILE A 8 -9.73 -6.24 11.76
CA ILE A 8 -8.60 -6.66 12.61
C ILE A 8 -8.00 -7.97 12.09
N SER A 9 -8.85 -8.91 11.66
CA SER A 9 -8.38 -10.19 11.09
C SER A 9 -7.63 -9.97 9.78
N TYR A 10 -8.11 -9.08 8.91
CA TYR A 10 -7.43 -8.76 7.65
C TYR A 10 -6.11 -8.03 7.88
N LEU A 11 -6.08 -7.06 8.79
CA LEU A 11 -4.86 -6.34 9.16
C LEU A 11 -3.82 -7.33 9.71
N ALA A 12 -4.22 -8.24 10.62
CA ALA A 12 -3.33 -9.27 11.12
C ALA A 12 -2.78 -10.20 10.02
N ILE A 13 -3.62 -10.63 9.07
CA ILE A 13 -3.19 -11.47 7.94
C ILE A 13 -2.21 -10.70 7.04
N VAL A 14 -2.52 -9.46 6.66
CA VAL A 14 -1.65 -8.64 5.81
C VAL A 14 -0.31 -8.38 6.51
N THR A 15 -0.33 -8.01 7.78
CA THR A 15 0.89 -7.82 8.57
C THR A 15 1.72 -9.09 8.61
N LEU A 16 1.13 -10.26 8.86
CA LEU A 16 1.86 -11.53 8.87
C LEU A 16 2.48 -11.88 7.51
N VAL A 17 1.72 -11.73 6.42
CA VAL A 17 2.21 -12.02 5.07
C VAL A 17 3.34 -11.06 4.69
N LEU A 18 3.17 -9.76 4.91
CA LEU A 18 4.21 -8.77 4.65
C LEU A 18 5.44 -8.98 5.53
N THR A 19 5.25 -9.37 6.79
CA THR A 19 6.37 -9.74 7.68
C THR A 19 7.16 -10.89 7.09
N PHE A 20 6.48 -11.95 6.65
CA PHE A 20 7.15 -13.07 5.98
C PHE A 20 7.91 -12.61 4.74
N VAL A 21 7.28 -11.80 3.88
CA VAL A 21 7.88 -11.26 2.66
C VAL A 21 9.17 -10.47 2.94
N PHE A 22 9.16 -9.58 3.94
CA PHE A 22 10.32 -8.75 4.29
C PHE A 22 11.37 -9.47 5.15
N ALA A 23 10.96 -10.41 6.01
CA ALA A 23 11.85 -11.13 6.91
C ALA A 23 12.44 -12.41 6.29
N PHE A 24 11.97 -12.84 5.11
CA PHE A 24 12.36 -14.10 4.48
C PHE A 24 13.88 -14.23 4.33
N ASN A 25 14.52 -13.18 3.79
CA ASN A 25 15.96 -13.12 3.62
C ASN A 25 16.56 -12.19 4.69
N ASP A 26 17.27 -12.77 5.66
CA ASP A 26 17.98 -12.06 6.73
C ASP A 26 19.41 -11.65 6.33
N ASN A 27 19.74 -11.75 5.04
CA ASN A 27 21.04 -11.43 4.40
C ASN A 27 22.21 -12.26 4.92
N ARG A 28 21.96 -13.44 5.50
CA ARG A 28 23.01 -14.37 5.92
C ARG A 28 23.24 -15.44 4.85
N ASP A 29 24.49 -15.86 4.71
CA ASP A 29 24.86 -16.94 3.78
C ASP A 29 24.33 -18.31 4.23
N VAL A 30 24.15 -18.49 5.55
CA VAL A 30 23.67 -19.73 6.14
C VAL A 30 22.43 -19.46 6.99
N PHE A 31 21.40 -20.28 6.79
CA PHE A 31 20.18 -20.22 7.58
C PHE A 31 20.45 -20.61 9.04
N VAL A 32 20.14 -19.70 9.96
CA VAL A 32 20.19 -19.97 11.40
C VAL A 32 18.86 -19.57 12.03
N LEU A 33 18.13 -20.57 12.51
CA LEU A 33 16.74 -20.42 12.97
C LEU A 33 16.56 -19.35 14.06
N SER A 34 17.46 -19.27 15.04
CA SER A 34 17.36 -18.31 16.14
C SER A 34 17.41 -16.87 15.67
N TYR A 35 18.34 -16.54 14.77
CA TYR A 35 18.47 -15.19 14.22
C TYR A 35 17.35 -14.85 13.24
N TRP A 36 16.87 -15.83 12.49
CA TRP A 36 15.73 -15.64 11.62
C TRP A 36 14.47 -15.29 12.43
N ILE A 37 14.22 -15.98 13.55
CA ILE A 37 13.08 -15.70 14.44
C ILE A 37 13.19 -14.30 15.07
N THR A 38 14.37 -13.88 15.53
CA THR A 38 14.53 -12.52 16.09
C THR A 38 14.34 -11.44 15.02
N ASN A 39 14.84 -11.66 13.80
CA ASN A 39 14.57 -10.79 12.66
C ASN A 39 13.06 -10.74 12.34
N PHE A 40 12.39 -11.90 12.32
CA PHE A 40 10.96 -11.99 12.06
C PHE A 40 10.13 -11.20 13.07
N ILE A 41 10.42 -11.33 14.37
CA ILE A 41 9.72 -10.55 15.43
C ILE A 41 9.98 -9.06 15.27
N LYS A 42 11.23 -8.64 14.98
CA LYS A 42 11.57 -7.25 14.72
C LYS A 42 10.76 -6.70 13.53
N VAL A 43 10.79 -7.40 12.39
CA VAL A 43 10.08 -7.00 11.17
C VAL A 43 8.56 -6.98 11.40
N PHE A 44 8.02 -7.91 12.19
CA PHE A 44 6.58 -7.96 12.51
C PHE A 44 6.09 -6.66 13.14
N VAL A 45 6.83 -6.15 14.13
CA VAL A 45 6.50 -4.88 14.80
C VAL A 45 6.59 -3.71 13.81
N LEU A 46 7.66 -3.67 13.00
CA LEU A 46 7.88 -2.59 12.03
C LEU A 46 6.80 -2.56 10.94
N VAL A 47 6.48 -3.71 10.35
CA VAL A 47 5.42 -3.85 9.35
C VAL A 47 4.05 -3.50 9.97
N GLY A 48 3.78 -3.92 11.20
CA GLY A 48 2.55 -3.56 11.90
C GLY A 48 2.37 -2.05 12.04
N ILE A 49 3.43 -1.33 12.41
CA ILE A 49 3.43 0.14 12.49
C ILE A 49 3.19 0.76 11.11
N SER A 50 3.89 0.30 10.08
CA SER A 50 3.74 0.80 8.70
C SER A 50 2.33 0.61 8.14
N VAL A 51 1.77 -0.60 8.27
CA VAL A 51 0.41 -0.90 7.80
C VAL A 51 -0.62 -0.06 8.56
N PHE A 52 -0.43 0.12 9.87
CA PHE A 52 -1.31 0.96 10.69
C PHE A 52 -1.28 2.43 10.26
N ILE A 53 -0.09 3.00 10.05
CA ILE A 53 0.06 4.40 9.62
C ILE A 53 -0.57 4.62 8.24
N HIS A 54 -0.36 3.67 7.33
CA HIS A 54 -0.95 3.69 6.00
C HIS A 54 -2.49 3.71 6.06
N ASP A 55 -3.10 2.77 6.79
CA ASP A 55 -4.57 2.69 6.89
C ASP A 55 -5.17 3.86 7.67
N PHE A 56 -4.49 4.31 8.72
CA PHE A 56 -4.89 5.49 9.48
C PHE A 56 -4.91 6.75 8.61
N ALA A 57 -3.97 6.90 7.68
CA ALA A 57 -3.95 8.02 6.74
C ALA A 57 -5.13 7.98 5.77
N HIS A 58 -5.51 6.79 5.26
CA HIS A 58 -6.72 6.62 4.47
C HIS A 58 -7.99 6.98 5.26
N ASP A 59 -8.13 6.49 6.49
CA ASP A 59 -9.28 6.77 7.35
C ASP A 59 -9.40 8.26 7.68
N LEU A 60 -8.27 8.90 8.00
CA LEU A 60 -8.23 10.35 8.26
C LEU A 60 -8.64 11.15 7.01
N ALA A 61 -8.16 10.76 5.83
CA ALA A 61 -8.55 11.39 4.58
C ALA A 61 -10.02 11.15 4.25
N ALA A 62 -10.51 9.91 4.39
CA ALA A 62 -11.90 9.53 4.13
C ALA A 62 -12.87 10.33 5.01
N LYS A 63 -12.56 10.51 6.29
CA LYS A 63 -13.35 11.30 7.24
C LYS A 63 -13.47 12.77 6.84
N ARG A 64 -12.41 13.38 6.30
CA ARG A 64 -12.46 14.76 5.78
C ARG A 64 -13.45 14.92 4.62
N TYR A 65 -13.73 13.84 3.89
CA TYR A 65 -14.72 13.81 2.80
C TYR A 65 -16.09 13.25 3.22
N GLY A 66 -16.27 12.88 4.49
CA GLY A 66 -17.54 12.36 5.04
C GLY A 66 -17.74 10.85 4.83
N PHE A 67 -16.66 10.09 4.66
CA PHE A 67 -16.68 8.65 4.49
C PHE A 67 -15.99 7.92 5.65
N ILE A 68 -16.25 6.63 5.73
CA ILE A 68 -15.51 5.67 6.56
C ILE A 68 -14.77 4.73 5.62
N SER A 69 -13.49 4.48 5.87
CA SER A 69 -12.74 3.44 5.17
C SER A 69 -12.97 2.09 5.86
N GLU A 70 -13.13 1.03 5.06
CA GLU A 70 -13.14 -0.36 5.52
C GLU A 70 -11.89 -1.06 4.99
N TYR A 71 -11.06 -1.59 5.88
CA TYR A 71 -9.83 -2.29 5.51
C TYR A 71 -10.14 -3.64 4.86
N ARG A 72 -9.51 -3.95 3.73
CA ARG A 72 -9.76 -5.17 2.95
C ARG A 72 -8.46 -5.78 2.43
N ILE A 73 -8.49 -7.08 2.17
CA ILE A 73 -7.42 -7.75 1.43
C ILE A 73 -7.67 -7.53 -0.06
N TRP A 74 -6.62 -7.15 -0.80
CA TRP A 74 -6.67 -7.00 -2.23
C TRP A 74 -6.87 -8.36 -2.91
N GLY A 75 -7.82 -8.40 -3.84
CA GLY A 75 -8.15 -9.60 -4.57
C GLY A 75 -9.00 -9.33 -5.79
N VAL A 76 -8.99 -10.27 -6.72
CA VAL A 76 -9.69 -10.15 -8.00
C VAL A 76 -11.01 -10.92 -7.92
N LYS A 77 -12.11 -10.26 -8.29
CA LYS A 77 -13.46 -10.88 -8.34
C LYS A 77 -13.73 -11.66 -9.62
N LYS A 78 -12.99 -11.40 -10.71
CA LYS A 78 -13.12 -12.14 -11.98
C LYS A 78 -11.75 -12.71 -12.33
N PHE A 79 -11.52 -13.98 -12.00
CA PHE A 79 -10.23 -14.62 -12.26
C PHE A 79 -10.36 -15.60 -13.44
N GLY A 80 -10.41 -15.05 -14.65
CA GLY A 80 -10.44 -15.82 -15.90
C GLY A 80 -11.17 -15.13 -17.05
N LEU A 81 -10.83 -15.50 -18.29
CA LEU A 81 -11.50 -15.04 -19.52
C LEU A 81 -12.97 -15.50 -19.60
N SER A 82 -13.36 -16.51 -18.82
CA SER A 82 -14.67 -17.16 -18.90
C SER A 82 -15.80 -16.41 -18.18
N GLY A 83 -15.51 -15.38 -17.37
CA GLY A 83 -16.52 -14.49 -16.75
C GLY A 83 -17.54 -15.16 -15.80
N LYS A 84 -17.43 -16.48 -15.55
CA LYS A 84 -18.39 -17.27 -14.76
C LYS A 84 -18.11 -17.31 -13.26
N ASP A 85 -17.00 -16.74 -12.78
CA ASP A 85 -16.69 -16.70 -11.35
C ASP A 85 -17.68 -15.79 -10.60
N LYS A 86 -18.63 -16.41 -9.89
CA LYS A 86 -19.52 -15.71 -8.96
C LYS A 86 -18.86 -15.68 -7.57
N TYR A 87 -18.40 -14.51 -7.14
CA TYR A 87 -18.10 -14.22 -5.75
C TYR A 87 -19.34 -13.62 -5.07
N PRO A 88 -19.60 -13.90 -3.79
CA PRO A 88 -18.72 -14.56 -2.83
C PRO A 88 -18.71 -16.10 -2.91
N LYS A 89 -17.52 -16.73 -2.74
CA LYS A 89 -17.35 -18.18 -2.60
C LYS A 89 -17.27 -18.55 -1.11
N ILE A 90 -17.95 -19.60 -0.69
CA ILE A 90 -17.87 -20.12 0.68
C ILE A 90 -16.94 -21.33 0.65
N ILE A 91 -15.82 -21.24 1.35
CA ILE A 91 -14.86 -22.35 1.49
C ILE A 91 -14.99 -22.90 2.92
N ASN A 92 -15.06 -24.23 3.03
CA ASN A 92 -14.95 -24.91 4.31
C ASN A 92 -13.47 -25.15 4.57
N PHE A 93 -12.90 -24.44 5.55
CA PHE A 93 -11.52 -24.64 5.98
C PHE A 93 -11.52 -25.01 7.46
N PHE A 94 -11.01 -26.19 7.80
CA PHE A 94 -11.00 -26.73 9.17
C PHE A 94 -12.37 -26.64 9.88
N GLY A 95 -13.45 -27.04 9.19
CA GLY A 95 -14.83 -27.00 9.72
C GLY A 95 -15.44 -25.60 9.84
N LYS A 96 -14.69 -24.52 9.56
CA LYS A 96 -15.17 -23.14 9.59
C LYS A 96 -15.53 -22.67 8.17
N LYS A 97 -16.76 -22.16 8.01
CA LYS A 97 -17.22 -21.54 6.76
C LYS A 97 -16.58 -20.16 6.61
N ILE A 98 -15.62 -20.04 5.70
CA ILE A 98 -14.97 -18.76 5.37
C ILE A 98 -15.62 -18.21 4.09
N LYS A 99 -16.22 -17.02 4.21
CA LYS A 99 -16.80 -16.30 3.07
C LYS A 99 -15.71 -15.47 2.39
N MET A 100 -15.30 -15.87 1.19
CA MET A 100 -14.33 -15.14 0.38
C MET A 100 -15.04 -14.23 -0.60
N ASN A 101 -14.79 -12.93 -0.49
CA ASN A 101 -15.39 -11.91 -1.36
C ASN A 101 -14.61 -11.69 -2.66
N ALA A 102 -13.34 -12.11 -2.71
CA ALA A 102 -12.46 -12.03 -3.88
C ALA A 102 -11.34 -13.07 -3.77
N PHE A 103 -10.67 -13.39 -4.89
CA PHE A 103 -9.48 -14.24 -4.91
C PHE A 103 -8.26 -13.44 -4.44
N PRO A 104 -7.54 -13.83 -3.38
CA PRO A 104 -6.46 -13.04 -2.77
C PRO A 104 -5.16 -13.14 -3.58
N ILE A 105 -5.17 -12.63 -4.81
CA ILE A 105 -4.05 -12.76 -5.73
C ILE A 105 -2.79 -12.04 -5.23
N GLY A 106 -2.96 -10.92 -4.50
CA GLY A 106 -1.83 -10.19 -3.94
C GLY A 106 -1.00 -11.02 -2.98
N ILE A 107 -1.66 -11.78 -2.09
CA ILE A 107 -0.98 -12.69 -1.16
C ILE A 107 -0.22 -13.77 -1.92
N ILE A 108 -0.85 -14.37 -2.93
CA ILE A 108 -0.24 -15.46 -3.71
C ILE A 108 0.97 -14.94 -4.48
N ILE A 109 0.85 -13.81 -5.18
CA ILE A 109 1.94 -13.19 -5.93
C ILE A 109 3.09 -12.82 -5.00
N ALA A 110 2.79 -12.20 -3.85
CA ALA A 110 3.79 -11.81 -2.87
C ALA A 110 4.61 -13.02 -2.38
N LEU A 111 3.93 -14.07 -1.91
CA LEU A 111 4.60 -15.28 -1.44
C LEU A 111 5.37 -15.99 -2.55
N PHE A 112 4.78 -16.10 -3.74
CA PHE A 112 5.40 -16.76 -4.89
C PHE A 112 6.69 -16.05 -5.34
N LEU A 113 6.64 -14.72 -5.48
CA LEU A 113 7.82 -13.93 -5.85
C LEU A 113 8.91 -13.99 -4.78
N THR A 114 8.56 -13.92 -3.50
CA THR A 114 9.52 -14.05 -2.42
C THR A 114 10.20 -15.42 -2.42
N LEU A 115 9.45 -16.52 -2.57
CA LEU A 115 10.02 -17.87 -2.57
C LEU A 115 10.92 -18.11 -3.79
N ILE A 116 10.51 -17.71 -4.98
CA ILE A 116 11.29 -17.92 -6.22
C ILE A 116 12.55 -17.07 -6.25
N SER A 117 12.47 -15.84 -5.77
CA SER A 117 13.61 -14.93 -5.75
C SER A 117 14.55 -15.14 -4.56
N ASN A 118 14.27 -16.14 -3.71
CA ASN A 118 14.96 -16.35 -2.44
C ASN A 118 15.00 -15.06 -1.58
N GLY A 119 13.89 -14.33 -1.56
CA GLY A 119 13.71 -13.07 -0.83
C GLY A 119 14.37 -11.84 -1.43
N LYS A 120 14.90 -11.89 -2.66
CA LYS A 120 15.46 -10.71 -3.34
C LYS A 120 14.40 -9.80 -3.96
N LEU A 121 13.28 -10.38 -4.38
CA LEU A 121 12.13 -9.67 -4.94
C LEU A 121 10.94 -9.84 -3.99
N PHE A 122 10.24 -8.74 -3.75
CA PHE A 122 9.05 -8.71 -2.93
C PHE A 122 7.99 -7.86 -3.63
N PHE A 123 6.73 -8.27 -3.47
CA PHE A 123 5.55 -7.54 -3.91
C PHE A 123 4.70 -7.27 -2.68
N THR A 124 4.48 -5.99 -2.37
CA THR A 124 3.89 -5.57 -1.09
C THR A 124 2.45 -5.09 -1.21
N ALA A 125 1.93 -4.96 -2.43
CA ALA A 125 0.55 -4.54 -2.67
C ALA A 125 -0.43 -5.68 -2.42
N ILE A 126 -0.79 -5.86 -1.14
CA ILE A 126 -1.62 -6.96 -0.65
C ILE A 126 -2.93 -6.44 -0.06
N SER A 127 -2.98 -5.17 0.35
CA SER A 127 -4.14 -4.52 0.93
C SER A 127 -4.90 -3.66 -0.07
N SER A 128 -6.17 -3.43 0.24
CA SER A 128 -7.06 -2.51 -0.45
C SER A 128 -8.02 -1.93 0.58
N TYR A 129 -8.68 -0.82 0.27
CA TYR A 129 -9.73 -0.26 1.11
C TYR A 129 -11.04 -0.13 0.36
N GLY A 130 -12.15 -0.29 1.09
CA GLY A 130 -13.49 0.09 0.64
C GLY A 130 -13.91 1.43 1.25
N LEU A 131 -14.75 2.18 0.56
CA LEU A 131 -15.38 3.39 1.11
C LEU A 131 -16.84 3.12 1.43
N MET A 132 -17.24 3.47 2.65
CA MET A 132 -18.63 3.44 3.11
C MET A 132 -19.12 4.87 3.35
N ILE A 133 -20.32 5.16 2.85
CA ILE A 133 -20.92 6.49 2.98
C ILE A 133 -21.54 6.63 4.37
N LYS A 134 -21.15 7.67 5.11
CA LYS A 134 -21.86 8.10 6.32
C LYS A 134 -22.81 9.24 5.95
N LYS A 135 -24.04 8.91 5.53
CA LYS A 135 -25.01 9.86 4.96
C LYS A 135 -25.19 11.15 5.79
N SER A 136 -25.12 11.07 7.11
CA SER A 136 -25.24 12.23 8.00
C SER A 136 -24.10 13.25 7.88
N HIS A 137 -22.92 12.85 7.41
CA HIS A 137 -21.73 13.72 7.32
C HIS A 137 -21.61 14.45 5.97
N ARG A 138 -22.56 14.25 5.05
CA ARG A 138 -22.55 14.86 3.70
C ARG A 138 -23.68 15.85 3.44
N ILE A 139 -24.43 16.23 4.48
CA ILE A 139 -25.49 17.25 4.38
C ILE A 139 -24.84 18.57 3.94
N GLY A 140 -25.32 19.16 2.84
CA GLY A 140 -24.81 20.41 2.27
C GLY A 140 -23.69 20.26 1.22
N ARG A 141 -23.23 19.04 0.91
CA ARG A 141 -22.29 18.82 -0.22
C ARG A 141 -23.02 18.61 -1.54
N LYS A 142 -22.37 19.02 -2.64
CA LYS A 142 -22.90 18.91 -4.02
C LYS A 142 -23.21 17.47 -4.44
N PHE A 143 -22.44 16.49 -3.95
CA PHE A 143 -22.61 15.07 -4.25
C PHE A 143 -22.67 14.24 -2.98
N ILE A 144 -23.58 13.27 -2.94
CA ILE A 144 -23.75 12.31 -1.82
C ILE A 144 -22.83 11.10 -2.00
N GLU A 145 -22.57 10.72 -3.25
CA GLU A 145 -21.63 9.66 -3.62
C GLU A 145 -20.20 10.19 -3.76
N VAL A 146 -19.22 9.30 -3.60
CA VAL A 146 -17.81 9.67 -3.73
C VAL A 146 -17.52 10.05 -5.17
N THR A 147 -16.94 11.23 -5.37
CA THR A 147 -16.44 11.62 -6.68
C THR A 147 -15.09 10.95 -6.92
N ASP A 148 -14.77 10.61 -8.17
CA ASP A 148 -13.50 9.97 -8.51
C ASP A 148 -12.30 10.80 -8.03
N PHE A 149 -12.43 12.13 -8.03
CA PHE A 149 -11.40 13.04 -7.52
C PHE A 149 -11.27 13.01 -5.98
N GLU A 150 -12.37 12.90 -5.24
CA GLU A 150 -12.33 12.68 -3.78
C GLU A 150 -11.71 11.30 -3.49
N GLU A 151 -12.08 10.27 -4.24
CA GLU A 151 -11.53 8.92 -4.08
C GLU A 151 -10.02 8.90 -4.37
N ALA A 152 -9.55 9.58 -5.41
CA ALA A 152 -8.12 9.70 -5.72
C ALA A 152 -7.32 10.36 -4.58
N LYS A 153 -7.86 11.41 -3.95
CA LYS A 153 -7.18 12.04 -2.80
C LYS A 153 -7.15 11.15 -1.58
N ILE A 154 -8.21 10.37 -1.34
CA ILE A 154 -8.25 9.39 -0.26
C ILE A 154 -7.27 8.26 -0.55
N ALA A 155 -7.22 7.76 -1.80
CA ALA A 155 -6.31 6.70 -2.24
C ALA A 155 -4.86 7.12 -2.11
N LEU A 156 -4.53 8.39 -2.38
CA LEU A 156 -3.17 8.88 -2.28
C LEU A 156 -2.69 9.03 -0.82
N ALA A 157 -3.60 9.15 0.15
CA ALA A 157 -3.25 9.46 1.54
C ALA A 157 -2.38 8.38 2.19
N GLY A 158 -2.70 7.10 2.00
CA GLY A 158 -1.91 5.98 2.53
C GLY A 158 -0.50 5.92 1.95
N PRO A 159 -0.33 5.85 0.62
CA PRO A 159 0.98 5.85 -0.01
C PRO A 159 1.83 7.08 0.35
N MET A 160 1.19 8.27 0.41
CA MET A 160 1.89 9.50 0.78
C MET A 160 2.34 9.50 2.25
N ALA A 161 1.55 8.95 3.18
CA ALA A 161 1.94 8.85 4.58
C ALA A 161 3.18 7.96 4.77
N ASN A 162 3.25 6.84 4.04
CA ASN A 162 4.39 5.93 4.11
C ASN A 162 5.66 6.58 3.53
N ILE A 163 5.61 7.20 2.35
CA ILE A 163 6.81 7.83 1.79
C ILE A 163 7.30 9.00 2.65
N LEU A 164 6.38 9.78 3.24
CA LEU A 164 6.74 10.85 4.18
C LEU A 164 7.42 10.28 5.44
N LEU A 165 6.89 9.19 6.00
CA LEU A 165 7.52 8.52 7.13
C LEU A 165 8.92 8.02 6.77
N ALA A 166 9.11 7.44 5.59
CA ALA A 166 10.42 6.98 5.12
C ALA A 166 11.42 8.15 5.02
N ILE A 167 11.00 9.29 4.48
CA ILE A 167 11.84 10.50 4.37
C ILE A 167 12.22 11.01 5.76
N ILE A 168 11.25 11.14 6.67
CA ILE A 168 11.50 11.62 8.05
C ILE A 168 12.49 10.70 8.77
N LEU A 169 12.25 9.39 8.72
CA LEU A 169 13.13 8.41 9.37
C LEU A 169 14.53 8.41 8.76
N SER A 170 14.64 8.65 7.45
CA SER A 170 15.93 8.73 6.78
C SER A 170 16.78 9.92 7.25
N ILE A 171 16.18 10.99 7.79
CA ILE A 171 16.93 12.11 8.40
C ILE A 171 17.63 11.64 9.68
N PHE A 172 16.99 10.76 10.45
CA PHE A 172 17.48 10.27 11.74
C PHE A 172 18.25 8.94 11.67
N ASN A 173 18.49 8.41 10.46
CA ASN A 173 19.07 7.08 10.27
C ASN A 173 20.61 7.06 10.37
N SER A 174 21.19 7.65 11.41
CA SER A 174 22.65 7.69 11.61
C SER A 174 23.24 6.34 11.99
N SER A 175 22.50 5.51 12.73
CA SER A 175 22.94 4.21 13.25
C SER A 175 22.49 3.01 12.41
N GLY A 176 21.75 3.24 11.33
CA GLY A 176 21.17 2.19 10.49
C GLY A 176 20.00 1.42 11.14
N ILE A 177 19.58 1.77 12.36
CA ILE A 177 18.49 1.09 13.09
C ILE A 177 17.16 1.16 12.31
N PHE A 178 16.91 2.28 11.63
CA PHE A 178 15.68 2.53 10.88
C PHE A 178 15.73 2.02 9.44
N SER A 179 16.84 1.47 8.97
CA SER A 179 17.02 1.00 7.59
C SER A 179 15.89 0.07 7.12
N THR A 180 15.54 -0.93 7.94
CA THR A 180 14.43 -1.85 7.65
C THR A 180 13.08 -1.13 7.56
N LEU A 181 12.83 -0.18 8.47
CA LEU A 181 11.57 0.58 8.49
C LEU A 181 11.47 1.55 7.31
N ILE A 182 12.58 2.18 6.90
CA ILE A 182 12.66 3.01 5.69
C ILE A 182 12.40 2.16 4.45
N LEU A 183 12.97 0.95 4.38
CA LEU A 183 12.75 0.03 3.26
C LEU A 183 11.26 -0.35 3.14
N ILE A 184 10.62 -0.74 4.24
CA ILE A 184 9.20 -1.09 4.25
C ILE A 184 8.35 0.11 3.77
N ASN A 185 8.55 1.29 4.37
CA ASN A 185 7.75 2.48 4.07
C ASN A 185 8.05 3.13 2.71
N SER A 186 9.20 2.84 2.09
CA SER A 186 9.50 3.28 0.72
C SER A 186 8.98 2.30 -0.33
N MET A 187 9.01 1.00 -0.07
CA MET A 187 8.61 -0.02 -1.04
C MET A 187 7.10 -0.24 -1.08
N MET A 188 6.40 -0.25 0.07
CA MET A 188 4.94 -0.35 0.11
C MET A 188 4.23 0.61 -0.86
N PRO A 189 4.45 1.95 -0.76
CA PRO A 189 3.74 2.90 -1.62
C PRO A 189 4.11 2.78 -3.10
N VAL A 190 5.31 2.27 -3.44
CA VAL A 190 5.71 2.03 -4.83
C VAL A 190 4.83 0.96 -5.47
N PHE A 191 4.58 -0.14 -4.77
CA PHE A 191 3.72 -1.21 -5.27
C PHE A 191 2.23 -0.85 -5.20
N ASP A 192 1.80 -0.13 -4.16
CA ASP A 192 0.38 0.27 -4.00
C ASP A 192 -0.05 1.27 -5.09
N MET A 193 0.87 2.10 -5.58
CA MET A 193 0.63 3.05 -6.66
C MET A 193 0.68 2.42 -8.06
N ILE A 194 0.90 1.11 -8.21
CA ILE A 194 0.76 0.44 -9.51
C ILE A 194 -0.71 0.51 -9.95
N PRO A 195 -1.02 0.87 -11.22
CA PRO A 195 -2.38 1.06 -11.69
C PRO A 195 -3.12 -0.28 -11.96
N PHE A 196 -3.09 -1.22 -11.01
CA PHE A 196 -3.86 -2.45 -11.06
C PHE A 196 -5.23 -2.31 -10.37
N PRO A 197 -6.30 -2.93 -10.92
CA PRO A 197 -7.65 -2.78 -10.40
C PRO A 197 -7.75 -3.10 -8.90
N GLY A 198 -8.26 -2.14 -8.12
CA GLY A 198 -8.49 -2.30 -6.68
C GLY A 198 -7.32 -1.85 -5.79
N LEU A 199 -6.15 -1.57 -6.35
CA LEU A 199 -5.05 -0.89 -5.65
C LEU A 199 -5.23 0.64 -5.70
N ASP A 200 -4.51 1.34 -4.84
CA ASP A 200 -4.59 2.79 -4.69
C ASP A 200 -4.22 3.51 -5.99
N GLY A 201 -3.17 3.06 -6.68
CA GLY A 201 -2.73 3.63 -7.95
C GLY A 201 -3.82 3.68 -9.01
N SER A 202 -4.66 2.64 -9.10
CA SER A 202 -5.78 2.63 -10.05
C SER A 202 -6.83 3.70 -9.74
N LYS A 203 -7.16 3.91 -8.46
CA LYS A 203 -8.12 4.92 -8.02
C LYS A 203 -7.59 6.32 -8.26
N VAL A 204 -6.30 6.56 -8.00
CA VAL A 204 -5.65 7.85 -8.27
C VAL A 204 -5.62 8.13 -9.78
N PHE A 205 -5.29 7.12 -10.59
CA PHE A 205 -5.23 7.25 -12.05
C PHE A 205 -6.58 7.64 -12.67
N TRP A 206 -7.67 6.99 -12.25
CA TRP A 206 -9.00 7.28 -12.77
C TRP A 206 -9.55 8.62 -12.28
N GLY A 207 -9.26 9.02 -11.04
CA GLY A 207 -9.71 10.31 -10.53
C GLY A 207 -8.95 11.51 -11.09
N SER A 208 -7.63 11.41 -11.30
CA SER A 208 -6.85 12.48 -11.92
C SER A 208 -5.50 11.96 -12.45
N LYS A 209 -5.36 11.89 -13.78
CA LYS A 209 -4.09 11.52 -14.43
C LYS A 209 -2.92 12.42 -14.04
N PRO A 210 -3.05 13.77 -13.99
CA PRO A 210 -1.97 14.64 -13.51
C PRO A 210 -1.54 14.31 -12.07
N LEU A 211 -2.50 14.08 -11.17
CA LEU A 211 -2.21 13.73 -9.78
C LEU A 211 -1.47 12.39 -9.69
N PHE A 212 -1.89 11.41 -10.49
CA PHE A 212 -1.23 10.11 -10.56
C PHE A 212 0.22 10.22 -11.03
N ILE A 213 0.48 10.90 -12.15
CA ILE A 213 1.84 11.04 -12.71
C ILE A 213 2.76 11.71 -11.69
N PHE A 214 2.33 12.81 -11.10
CA PHE A 214 3.12 13.52 -10.10
C PHE A 214 3.41 12.63 -8.89
N SER A 215 2.39 12.03 -8.29
CA SER A 215 2.53 11.24 -7.07
C SER A 215 3.32 9.94 -7.29
N PHE A 216 3.07 9.22 -8.38
CA PHE A 216 3.78 8.00 -8.72
C PHE A 216 5.27 8.26 -8.94
N LEU A 217 5.61 9.27 -9.74
CA LEU A 217 7.01 9.63 -10.00
C LEU A 217 7.71 10.15 -8.75
N PHE A 218 7.03 10.95 -7.92
CA PHE A 218 7.57 11.42 -6.65
C PHE A 218 7.88 10.25 -5.71
N ILE A 219 6.94 9.31 -5.55
CA ILE A 219 7.12 8.12 -4.69
C ILE A 219 8.24 7.23 -5.23
N LEU A 220 8.24 6.93 -6.53
CA LEU A 220 9.22 6.06 -7.16
C LEU A 220 10.64 6.65 -7.08
N SER A 221 10.79 7.93 -7.44
CA SER A 221 12.09 8.60 -7.37
C SER A 221 12.58 8.76 -5.93
N SER A 222 11.71 9.13 -4.98
CA SER A 222 12.06 9.20 -3.55
C SER A 222 12.54 7.84 -3.03
N ALA A 223 11.80 6.76 -3.33
CA ALA A 223 12.15 5.42 -2.87
C ALA A 223 13.50 4.92 -3.42
N ILE A 224 13.88 5.32 -4.63
CA ILE A 224 15.18 5.00 -5.22
C ILE A 224 16.28 5.89 -4.63
N LEU A 225 16.07 7.21 -4.59
CA LEU A 225 17.08 8.19 -4.17
C LEU A 225 17.45 8.05 -2.69
N LEU A 226 16.50 7.69 -1.82
CA LEU A 226 16.77 7.45 -0.39
C LEU A 226 17.75 6.28 -0.14
N LYS A 227 18.03 5.43 -1.13
CA LYS A 227 19.05 4.37 -1.01
C LYS A 227 20.48 4.88 -1.20
N TYR A 228 20.65 6.00 -1.92
CA TYR A 228 21.96 6.48 -2.36
C TYR A 228 22.32 7.85 -1.79
N LEU A 229 21.31 8.66 -1.44
CA LEU A 229 21.47 10.04 -0.99
C LEU A 229 20.86 10.23 0.40
N SER A 230 21.30 11.29 1.08
CA SER A 230 20.62 11.75 2.29
C SER A 230 19.21 12.28 1.99
N ALA A 231 18.36 12.31 3.01
CA ALA A 231 16.93 12.57 2.85
C ALA A 231 16.62 13.92 2.19
N ILE A 232 17.36 14.98 2.53
CA ILE A 232 17.10 16.34 2.03
C ILE A 232 17.38 16.45 0.51
N PRO A 233 18.59 16.11 0.00
CA PRO A 233 18.84 16.05 -1.44
C PRO A 233 17.90 15.11 -2.19
N ALA A 234 17.60 13.93 -1.62
CA ALA A 234 16.69 12.97 -2.24
C ALA A 234 15.29 13.57 -2.46
N LEU A 235 14.76 14.29 -1.46
CA LEU A 235 13.47 14.95 -1.55
C LEU A 235 13.45 16.04 -2.62
N PHE A 236 14.46 16.91 -2.67
CA PHE A 236 14.51 17.98 -3.67
C PHE A 236 14.61 17.42 -5.09
N LEU A 237 15.47 16.44 -5.33
CA LEU A 237 15.61 15.81 -6.63
C LEU A 237 14.35 15.06 -7.05
N ALA A 238 13.70 14.35 -6.12
CA ALA A 238 12.43 13.66 -6.39
C ALA A 238 11.31 14.64 -6.77
N LEU A 239 11.22 15.78 -6.08
CA LEU A 239 10.25 16.84 -6.42
C LEU A 239 10.52 17.45 -7.79
N ILE A 240 11.77 17.83 -8.07
CA ILE A 240 12.15 18.41 -9.37
C ILE A 240 11.82 17.42 -10.49
N PHE A 241 12.17 16.15 -10.31
CA PHE A 241 11.90 15.09 -11.28
C PHE A 241 10.40 14.91 -11.53
N ALA A 242 9.60 14.81 -10.47
CA ALA A 242 8.15 14.67 -10.58
C ALA A 242 7.47 15.88 -11.25
N ILE A 243 7.90 17.10 -10.90
CA ILE A 243 7.38 18.35 -11.47
C ILE A 243 7.75 18.46 -12.95
N MET A 244 8.99 18.15 -13.31
CA MET A 244 9.46 18.21 -14.70
C MET A 244 8.62 17.31 -15.61
N PHE A 245 8.38 16.05 -15.20
CA PHE A 245 7.53 15.13 -15.96
C PHE A 245 6.06 15.53 -15.99
N LEU A 246 5.54 16.10 -14.91
CA LEU A 246 4.19 16.65 -14.88
C LEU A 246 4.03 17.78 -15.91
N ILE A 247 5.00 18.70 -15.98
CA ILE A 247 5.01 19.81 -16.95
C ILE A 247 5.04 19.27 -18.38
N ILE A 248 5.90 18.28 -18.67
CA ILE A 248 5.98 17.63 -19.98
C ILE A 248 4.63 17.01 -20.36
N TYR A 249 3.99 16.30 -19.43
CA TYR A 249 2.67 15.69 -19.66
C TYR A 249 1.60 16.74 -19.94
N LEU A 250 1.58 17.84 -19.18
CA LEU A 250 0.62 18.93 -19.40
C LEU A 250 0.81 19.55 -20.79
N PHE A 251 2.04 19.85 -21.21
CA PHE A 251 2.32 20.38 -22.55
C PHE A 251 1.87 19.44 -23.68
N GLN A 252 2.03 18.12 -23.50
CA GLN A 252 1.55 17.14 -24.48
C GLN A 252 0.02 17.05 -24.51
N SER A 253 -0.65 17.24 -23.38
CA SER A 253 -2.11 17.18 -23.28
C SER A 253 -2.83 18.42 -23.84
N PHE A 254 -2.14 19.55 -23.96
CA PHE A 254 -2.68 20.79 -24.55
C PHE A 254 -2.43 20.91 -26.06
N LYS A 255 -1.67 19.99 -26.66
CA LYS A 255 -1.56 19.84 -28.12
C LYS A 255 -2.66 18.93 -28.64
#